data_AF-A0A7K8GQ55-F1
#
_entry.id   AF-A0A7K8GQ55-F1
#
_cell.length_a   1.000
_cell.length_b   1.000
_cell.length_c   1.000
_cell.angle_alpha   90.00
_cell.angle_beta   90.00
_cell.angle_gamma   90.00
#
_symmetry.space_group_name_H-M   'P 1'
#
loop_
_entity.id
_entity.type
_entity.pdbx_description
1 polymer ?
#
loop_
_entity_poly.entity_id
_entity_poly.type
_entity_poly.pdbx_seq_one_letter_code
_entity_poly.pdbx_strand_id
1 'polypeptide(L)'
;VYPGAPRCTPGVSRRAQVRAGDAVPVSPQFLSLCAPLTREHPEVLPFLSSRHLRAQPDFRGSAEFRNILGRLLRRARGRRHKIYVYINELCTVLKARALRRRLPLRSLPPASPQRPPSPHQCPPSSPHDPSQYPSASSQYPNGSSRAPGGSSEAPGASAPGDPRDPAAPSQSPRRAGGSKRQIRYLENLLRVYAGEIRRLQERELDLQELDSADSPYLQENRLKRRMMRIFRRLCQLKECSSLTGRVLEQRIRFRGTRYPEVNRGIERFINRPDAFPDYSDILREIRGASARHGLGLGRRQMESMAQEAFREVGNRLQERRHLDLIYNFGSHLTDQYRPG
;
A
#
# COMPACT_ATOMS: atom_id res chain seq x y z
N VAL A 1 65.79 -9.48 32.64
CA VAL A 1 66.48 -8.69 31.61
C VAL A 1 66.44 -9.48 30.31
N TYR A 2 65.65 -9.04 29.33
CA TYR A 2 65.81 -9.45 27.91
C TYR A 2 67.18 -8.96 27.40
N PRO A 3 67.84 -9.60 26.41
CA PRO A 3 67.39 -9.69 25.01
C PRO A 3 67.78 -11.04 24.34
N GLY A 4 67.50 -11.37 23.07
CA GLY A 4 66.96 -10.65 21.92
C GLY A 4 66.72 -11.61 20.73
N ALA A 5 66.05 -11.06 19.72
CA ALA A 5 65.52 -11.58 18.45
C ALA A 5 66.25 -12.72 17.69
N PRO A 6 65.55 -13.31 16.69
CA PRO A 6 66.05 -13.16 15.32
C PRO A 6 65.03 -12.64 14.30
N ARG A 7 65.58 -12.06 13.23
CA ARG A 7 64.93 -11.38 12.09
C ARG A 7 64.41 -12.34 11.00
N CYS A 8 63.46 -11.79 10.24
CA CYS A 8 62.76 -12.21 9.01
C CYS A 8 63.59 -12.91 7.92
N THR A 9 63.01 -13.72 7.01
CA THR A 9 62.20 -13.36 5.81
C THR A 9 61.74 -14.65 5.05
N PRO A 10 61.09 -14.60 3.86
CA PRO A 10 59.71 -14.18 3.57
C PRO A 10 58.89 -15.30 2.86
N GLY A 11 57.57 -15.09 2.73
CA GLY A 11 56.61 -16.14 2.35
C GLY A 11 56.39 -16.44 0.87
N VAL A 12 55.54 -17.43 0.63
CA VAL A 12 54.80 -17.61 -0.62
C VAL A 12 53.33 -17.91 -0.29
N SER A 13 52.49 -17.08 -0.88
CA SER A 13 51.04 -17.05 -0.77
C SER A 13 50.39 -18.26 -1.45
N ARG A 14 49.47 -18.95 -0.76
CA ARG A 14 48.42 -19.75 -1.42
C ARG A 14 47.06 -19.21 -1.01
N ARG A 15 46.46 -18.45 -1.93
CA ARG A 15 45.03 -18.11 -1.96
C ARG A 15 44.22 -19.39 -1.76
N ALA A 16 43.51 -19.50 -0.64
CA ALA A 16 42.45 -20.49 -0.48
C ALA A 16 41.26 -20.06 -1.33
N GLN A 17 41.02 -20.85 -2.38
CA GLN A 17 39.92 -20.75 -3.31
C GLN A 17 38.64 -21.17 -2.58
N VAL A 18 37.78 -20.20 -2.24
CA VAL A 18 36.49 -20.46 -1.59
C VAL A 18 35.57 -21.15 -2.61
N ARG A 19 35.44 -22.47 -2.48
CA ARG A 19 34.38 -23.24 -3.15
C ARG A 19 33.07 -23.02 -2.39
N ALA A 20 32.05 -22.64 -3.16
CA ALA A 20 30.67 -22.56 -2.70
C ALA A 20 30.15 -23.98 -2.38
N GLY A 21 29.69 -24.19 -1.15
CA GLY A 21 28.98 -25.40 -0.77
C GLY A 21 29.36 -25.95 0.59
N ASP A 22 29.09 -25.19 1.66
CA ASP A 22 28.91 -25.78 2.99
C ASP A 22 27.66 -25.18 3.63
N ALA A 23 26.55 -25.88 3.43
CA ALA A 23 25.32 -25.63 4.14
C ALA A 23 25.53 -26.03 5.61
N VAL A 24 25.76 -25.08 6.51
CA VAL A 24 25.74 -25.37 7.95
C VAL A 24 24.32 -25.87 8.29
N PRO A 25 24.14 -27.14 8.68
CA PRO A 25 22.80 -27.67 8.93
C PRO A 25 22.18 -26.99 10.16
N VAL A 26 20.85 -27.03 10.26
CA VAL A 26 20.18 -26.87 11.57
C VAL A 26 20.90 -27.79 12.54
N SER A 27 21.15 -27.35 13.79
CA SER A 27 21.95 -28.13 14.75
C SER A 27 21.63 -29.62 14.62
N PRO A 28 22.65 -30.48 14.37
CA PRO A 28 22.43 -31.90 14.11
C PRO A 28 21.65 -32.58 15.24
N GLN A 29 21.73 -32.02 16.45
CA GLN A 29 20.99 -32.47 17.63
C GLN A 29 19.47 -32.31 17.51
N PHE A 30 18.97 -31.26 16.85
CA PHE A 30 17.53 -31.03 16.68
C PHE A 30 16.96 -31.89 15.56
N LEU A 31 17.65 -31.98 14.42
CA LEU A 31 17.24 -32.84 13.31
C LEU A 31 17.26 -34.33 13.72
N SER A 32 18.26 -34.76 14.49
CA SER A 32 18.33 -36.12 15.05
C SER A 32 17.17 -36.41 16.02
N LEU A 33 16.73 -35.42 16.81
CA LEU A 33 15.58 -35.59 17.72
C LEU A 33 14.25 -35.65 16.95
N CYS A 34 14.12 -34.88 15.87
CA CYS A 34 12.92 -34.84 15.02
C CYS A 34 12.77 -36.11 14.18
N ALA A 35 13.86 -36.66 13.63
CA ALA A 35 13.82 -37.79 12.69
C ALA A 35 13.01 -39.02 13.15
N PRO A 36 13.16 -39.56 14.39
CA PRO A 36 12.34 -40.68 14.83
C PRO A 36 10.90 -40.29 15.17
N LEU A 37 10.61 -39.00 15.35
CA LEU A 37 9.30 -38.47 15.73
C LEU A 37 8.46 -37.98 14.54
N THR A 38 9.07 -37.83 13.37
CA THR A 38 8.41 -37.41 12.12
C THR A 38 8.45 -38.52 11.06
N ARG A 39 8.42 -39.79 11.48
CA ARG A 39 8.48 -40.95 10.55
C ARG A 39 7.33 -40.99 9.55
N GLU A 40 6.14 -40.58 9.98
CA GLU A 40 4.94 -40.46 9.14
C GLU A 40 5.08 -39.37 8.06
N HIS A 41 5.95 -38.38 8.28
CA HIS A 41 6.14 -37.21 7.41
C HIS A 41 7.64 -36.90 7.22
N PRO A 42 8.38 -37.74 6.48
CA PRO A 42 9.82 -37.58 6.28
C PRO A 42 10.17 -36.26 5.55
N GLU A 43 9.24 -35.70 4.76
CA GLU A 43 9.38 -34.42 4.05
C GLU A 43 9.60 -33.21 4.97
N VAL A 44 9.31 -33.33 6.27
CA VAL A 44 9.47 -32.25 7.25
C VAL A 44 10.93 -31.91 7.51
N LEU A 45 11.84 -32.89 7.48
CA LEU A 45 13.27 -32.68 7.71
C LEU A 45 13.96 -31.88 6.58
N PRO A 46 13.79 -32.22 5.28
CA PRO A 46 14.33 -31.41 4.20
C PRO A 46 13.64 -30.03 4.13
N PHE A 47 12.35 -29.93 4.43
CA PHE A 47 11.66 -28.64 4.54
C PHE A 47 12.28 -27.74 5.61
N LEU A 48 12.48 -28.25 6.82
CA LEU A 48 13.10 -27.50 7.92
C LEU A 48 14.54 -27.07 7.60
N SER A 49 15.30 -27.95 6.95
CA SER A 49 16.68 -27.67 6.51
C SER A 49 16.72 -26.56 5.46
N SER A 50 15.83 -26.60 4.46
CA SER A 50 15.68 -25.54 3.45
C SER A 50 15.28 -24.21 4.07
N ARG A 51 14.36 -24.21 5.05
CA ARG A 51 13.96 -23.00 5.79
C ARG A 51 15.12 -22.39 6.59
N HIS A 52 15.95 -23.22 7.20
CA HIS A 52 17.14 -22.75 7.90
C HIS A 52 18.17 -22.14 6.96
N LEU A 53 18.40 -22.76 5.80
CA LEU A 53 19.34 -22.23 4.81
C LEU A 53 18.91 -20.85 4.27
N ARG A 54 17.59 -20.61 4.18
CA ARG A 54 17.00 -19.34 3.73
C ARG A 54 17.01 -18.25 4.82
N ALA A 55 17.31 -18.58 6.07
CA ALA A 55 17.47 -17.62 7.16
C ALA A 55 18.77 -16.82 7.01
N GLN A 56 18.77 -15.57 7.51
CA GLN A 56 19.96 -14.71 7.48
C GLN A 56 21.17 -15.39 8.15
N PRO A 57 22.37 -15.36 7.52
CA PRO A 57 23.58 -15.96 8.09
C PRO A 57 23.90 -15.46 9.50
N ASP A 58 23.79 -14.14 9.72
CA ASP A 58 24.06 -13.51 11.02
C ASP A 58 23.11 -14.01 12.11
N PHE A 59 21.84 -14.20 11.76
CA PHE A 59 20.85 -14.76 12.67
C PHE A 59 21.15 -16.23 13.00
N ARG A 60 21.53 -17.04 12.00
CA ARG A 60 21.86 -18.47 12.20
C ARG A 60 23.07 -18.67 13.12
N GLY A 61 24.05 -17.75 13.07
CA GLY A 61 25.22 -17.74 13.97
C GLY A 61 24.97 -17.07 15.33
N SER A 62 23.82 -16.42 15.53
CA SER A 62 23.56 -15.60 16.72
C SER A 62 23.35 -16.40 18.01
N ALA A 63 23.59 -15.74 19.15
CA ALA A 63 23.18 -16.26 20.46
C ALA A 63 21.65 -16.37 20.59
N GLU A 64 20.89 -15.48 19.92
CA GLU A 64 19.43 -15.51 19.88
C GLU A 64 18.92 -16.84 19.30
N PHE A 65 19.44 -17.26 18.14
CA PHE A 65 19.04 -18.52 17.51
C PHE A 65 19.42 -19.74 18.37
N ARG A 66 20.62 -19.76 18.95
CA ARG A 66 21.06 -20.82 19.87
C ARG A 66 20.16 -20.94 21.10
N ASN A 67 19.72 -19.82 21.67
CA ASN A 67 18.81 -19.80 22.82
C ASN A 67 17.42 -20.34 22.46
N ILE A 68 16.88 -19.93 21.30
CA ILE A 68 15.58 -20.41 20.80
C ILE A 68 15.65 -21.92 20.55
N LEU A 69 16.69 -22.39 19.86
CA LEU A 69 16.88 -23.81 19.57
C LEU A 69 17.09 -24.63 20.84
N GLY A 70 17.87 -24.13 21.81
CA GLY A 70 18.05 -24.76 23.12
C GLY A 70 16.74 -24.88 23.92
N ARG A 71 15.88 -23.85 23.86
CA ARG A 71 14.54 -23.89 24.47
C ARG A 71 13.65 -24.95 23.81
N LEU A 72 13.64 -24.99 22.47
CA LEU A 72 12.86 -25.96 21.71
C LEU A 72 13.34 -27.40 21.92
N LEU A 73 14.65 -27.63 21.97
CA LEU A 73 15.25 -28.93 22.29
C LEU A 73 14.81 -29.44 23.66
N ARG A 74 14.86 -28.61 24.70
CA ARG A 74 14.40 -28.98 26.06
C ARG A 74 12.91 -29.35 26.07
N ARG A 75 12.07 -28.56 25.39
CA ARG A 75 10.63 -28.81 25.29
C ARG A 75 10.31 -30.08 24.50
N ALA A 76 10.99 -30.30 23.38
CA ALA A 76 10.82 -31.47 22.55
C ALA A 76 11.22 -32.77 23.28
N ARG A 77 12.26 -32.72 24.13
CA ARG A 77 12.65 -33.85 24.98
C ARG A 77 11.60 -34.19 26.05
N GLY A 78 10.99 -33.17 26.68
CA GLY A 78 9.97 -33.36 27.72
C GLY A 78 8.57 -33.67 27.21
N ARG A 79 8.20 -33.22 26.00
CA ARG A 79 6.84 -33.40 25.42
C ARG A 79 6.90 -33.77 23.95
N ARG A 80 7.30 -35.01 23.68
CA ARG A 80 7.54 -35.52 22.31
C ARG A 80 6.31 -35.48 21.41
N HIS A 81 5.09 -35.63 21.95
CA HIS A 81 3.85 -35.56 21.17
C HIS A 81 3.56 -34.18 20.55
N LYS A 82 4.23 -33.10 21.01
CA LYS A 82 4.09 -31.75 20.46
C LYS A 82 5.18 -31.40 19.45
N ILE A 83 5.89 -32.38 18.89
CA ILE A 83 7.04 -32.14 18.01
C ILE A 83 6.72 -31.23 16.84
N TYR A 84 5.56 -31.39 16.19
CA TYR A 84 5.14 -30.55 15.06
C TYR A 84 4.88 -29.09 15.47
N VAL A 85 4.42 -28.85 16.70
CA VAL A 85 4.26 -27.48 17.23
C VAL A 85 5.63 -26.82 17.38
N TYR A 86 6.62 -27.55 17.89
CA TYR A 86 7.98 -27.05 18.06
C TYR A 86 8.71 -26.85 16.73
N ILE A 87 8.48 -27.74 15.76
CA ILE A 87 8.95 -27.57 14.38
C ILE A 87 8.30 -26.33 13.76
N ASN A 88 7.00 -26.11 13.95
CA ASN A 88 6.32 -24.93 13.44
C ASN A 88 6.78 -23.63 14.11
N GLU A 89 7.04 -23.64 15.43
CA GLU A 89 7.63 -22.51 16.16
C GLU A 89 9.00 -22.15 15.56
N LEU A 90 9.84 -23.16 15.29
CA LEU A 90 11.14 -22.96 14.65
C LEU A 90 11.00 -22.43 13.22
N CYS A 91 10.11 -23.01 12.41
CA CYS A 91 9.84 -22.57 11.04
C CYS A 91 9.36 -21.11 11.00
N THR A 92 8.54 -20.70 11.95
CA THR A 92 8.03 -19.32 12.05
C THR A 92 9.15 -18.33 12.34
N VAL A 93 10.04 -18.67 13.29
CA VAL A 93 11.22 -17.86 13.62
C VAL A 93 12.16 -17.73 12.43
N LEU A 94 12.44 -18.85 11.74
CA LEU A 94 13.29 -18.86 10.54
C LEU A 94 12.68 -18.06 9.39
N LYS A 95 11.35 -18.14 9.20
CA LYS A 95 10.61 -17.37 8.18
C LYS A 95 10.64 -15.87 8.46
N ALA A 96 10.50 -15.46 9.73
CA ALA A 96 10.56 -14.06 10.14
C ALA A 96 11.94 -13.42 9.89
N ARG A 97 13.02 -14.21 10.00
CA ARG A 97 14.42 -13.80 9.79
C ARG A 97 14.99 -14.32 8.46
N ALA A 98 14.13 -14.62 7.49
CA ALA A 98 14.54 -15.06 6.16
C ALA A 98 15.14 -13.91 5.35
N LEU A 99 16.10 -14.22 4.47
CA LEU A 99 16.63 -13.28 3.49
C LEU A 99 15.49 -12.78 2.59
N ARG A 100 14.97 -11.57 2.88
CA ARG A 100 14.15 -10.84 1.92
C ARG A 100 15.06 -10.41 0.77
N ARG A 101 15.12 -11.19 -0.31
CA ARG A 101 15.74 -10.72 -1.56
C ARG A 101 14.96 -9.49 -2.03
N ARG A 102 15.43 -8.30 -1.67
CA ARG A 102 15.19 -7.10 -2.48
C ARG A 102 15.97 -7.32 -3.76
N LEU A 103 15.28 -7.42 -4.90
CA LEU A 103 15.99 -7.34 -6.19
C LEU A 103 16.76 -6.02 -6.23
N PRO A 104 18.06 -6.01 -6.54
CA PRO A 104 18.78 -4.78 -6.82
C PRO A 104 18.15 -4.13 -8.05
N LEU A 105 17.71 -2.88 -7.92
CA LEU A 105 17.50 -2.00 -9.07
C LEU A 105 18.86 -1.83 -9.75
N ARG A 106 18.96 -2.24 -11.02
CA ARG A 106 20.15 -2.04 -11.85
C ARG A 106 20.42 -0.55 -12.00
N SER A 107 21.46 -0.05 -11.33
CA SER A 107 22.01 1.29 -11.55
C SER A 107 22.66 1.33 -12.94
N LEU A 108 22.28 2.34 -13.74
CA LEU A 108 22.95 2.65 -15.00
C LEU A 108 24.38 3.15 -14.73
N PRO A 109 25.37 2.83 -15.59
CA PRO A 109 26.74 3.26 -15.40
C PRO A 109 26.90 4.78 -15.64
N PRO A 110 27.83 5.44 -14.94
CA PRO A 110 28.14 6.85 -15.17
C PRO A 110 28.91 7.00 -16.49
N ALA A 111 28.58 8.03 -17.27
CA ALA A 111 29.33 8.41 -18.45
C ALA A 111 30.74 8.90 -18.06
N SER A 112 31.75 8.40 -18.76
CA SER A 112 33.16 8.80 -18.64
C SER A 112 33.40 10.25 -19.13
N PRO A 113 34.52 10.89 -18.70
CA PRO A 113 34.66 12.33 -18.62
C PRO A 113 35.20 12.96 -19.91
N GLN A 114 34.64 14.11 -20.31
CA GLN A 114 35.31 15.02 -21.24
C GLN A 114 35.69 16.34 -20.54
N ARG A 115 36.90 16.79 -20.87
CA ARG A 115 37.70 17.89 -20.32
C ARG A 115 37.31 19.25 -20.98
N PRO A 116 37.55 20.42 -20.33
CA PRO A 116 36.78 21.65 -20.57
C PRO A 116 37.49 22.66 -21.50
N PRO A 117 36.81 23.79 -21.82
CA PRO A 117 37.47 25.09 -21.69
C PRO A 117 36.64 26.13 -20.91
N SER A 118 37.28 26.66 -19.86
CA SER A 118 37.62 28.06 -19.62
C SER A 118 36.56 29.20 -19.59
N PRO A 119 36.81 30.26 -18.79
CA PRO A 119 35.83 30.73 -17.82
C PRO A 119 35.47 32.21 -17.96
N HIS A 120 34.18 32.59 -17.96
CA HIS A 120 33.80 33.95 -17.57
C HIS A 120 32.41 34.01 -16.91
N GLN A 121 32.46 34.50 -15.66
CA GLN A 121 31.47 35.32 -14.93
C GLN A 121 30.34 34.62 -14.13
N CYS A 122 30.49 34.76 -12.81
CA CYS A 122 29.56 34.46 -11.71
C CYS A 122 28.63 35.67 -11.41
N PRO A 123 27.85 35.68 -10.30
CA PRO A 123 26.59 34.97 -10.00
C PRO A 123 25.48 36.04 -9.66
N PRO A 124 24.38 35.82 -8.89
CA PRO A 124 24.41 35.37 -7.49
C PRO A 124 23.22 34.48 -6.99
N SER A 125 23.49 33.81 -5.86
CA SER A 125 22.61 33.52 -4.72
C SER A 125 21.48 32.48 -4.80
N SER A 126 21.72 31.36 -4.10
CA SER A 126 20.74 30.42 -3.54
C SER A 126 19.92 31.06 -2.38
N PRO A 127 18.84 30.41 -1.88
CA PRO A 127 19.05 29.38 -0.86
C PRO A 127 18.09 28.18 -0.89
N HIS A 128 18.65 27.03 -0.49
CA HIS A 128 18.09 25.99 0.41
C HIS A 128 16.57 25.81 0.56
N ASP A 129 16.14 24.56 0.34
CA ASP A 129 15.00 23.96 1.03
C ASP A 129 15.41 22.56 1.57
N PRO A 130 15.43 22.35 2.90
CA PRO A 130 15.47 21.02 3.49
C PRO A 130 14.26 20.77 4.40
N SER A 131 13.48 19.73 4.12
CA SER A 131 12.58 19.09 5.10
C SER A 131 12.06 17.77 4.51
N GLN A 132 12.37 16.56 4.99
CA GLN A 132 12.18 15.98 6.33
C GLN A 132 10.80 16.27 6.94
N TYR A 133 9.91 15.28 6.83
CA TYR A 133 8.78 15.09 7.74
C TYR A 133 9.30 14.91 9.18
N PRO A 134 8.59 15.44 10.19
CA PRO A 134 7.73 14.53 10.95
C PRO A 134 6.40 15.12 11.45
N SER A 135 5.47 14.19 11.71
CA SER A 135 4.36 14.19 12.68
C SER A 135 4.07 15.43 13.53
N ALA A 136 2.80 15.86 13.54
CA ALA A 136 1.84 15.70 14.66
C ALA A 136 0.79 16.83 14.69
N SER A 137 -0.45 16.43 14.95
CA SER A 137 -1.46 17.09 15.82
C SER A 137 -1.56 18.62 15.88
N SER A 138 -2.73 19.16 15.51
CA SER A 138 -3.36 20.31 16.19
C SER A 138 -4.85 20.31 15.78
N GLN A 139 -5.84 20.18 16.67
CA GLN A 139 -6.32 21.16 17.65
C GLN A 139 -6.43 22.58 17.06
N TYR A 140 -7.66 23.02 16.83
CA TYR A 140 -8.01 24.42 16.58
C TYR A 140 -8.91 24.90 17.73
N PRO A 141 -8.61 26.05 18.33
CA PRO A 141 -9.61 26.85 19.00
C PRO A 141 -10.03 28.07 18.14
N ASN A 142 -11.33 28.33 18.31
CA ASN A 142 -12.16 29.51 18.12
C ASN A 142 -11.53 30.91 17.96
N GLY A 143 -12.23 31.81 17.25
CA GLY A 143 -12.01 33.27 17.32
C GLY A 143 -12.69 34.10 16.23
N SER A 144 -13.89 34.60 16.53
CA SER A 144 -14.78 35.47 15.72
C SER A 144 -14.26 36.87 15.41
N SER A 145 -14.88 37.51 14.39
CA SER A 145 -15.44 38.88 14.32
C SER A 145 -15.14 39.55 12.96
N ARG A 146 -15.96 40.37 12.30
CA ARG A 146 -17.38 40.79 12.37
C ARG A 146 -17.56 41.73 11.14
N ALA A 147 -18.73 41.67 10.47
CA ALA A 147 -19.12 42.61 9.41
C ALA A 147 -19.61 43.97 9.97
N PRO A 148 -19.81 44.99 9.12
CA PRO A 148 -21.16 45.31 8.60
C PRO A 148 -21.11 45.67 7.08
N GLY A 149 -22.15 45.63 6.25
CA GLY A 149 -23.59 45.91 6.41
C GLY A 149 -23.93 47.23 5.70
N GLY A 150 -24.67 47.21 4.58
CA GLY A 150 -25.17 48.43 3.92
C GLY A 150 -25.60 48.25 2.45
N SER A 151 -26.83 48.65 2.16
CA SER A 151 -27.68 48.49 0.96
C SER A 151 -27.39 49.44 -0.21
N SER A 152 -27.81 49.08 -1.44
CA SER A 152 -28.84 49.81 -2.23
C SER A 152 -28.85 49.47 -3.73
N GLU A 153 -30.06 49.18 -4.21
CA GLU A 153 -30.73 49.56 -5.47
C GLU A 153 -30.07 49.40 -6.86
N ALA A 154 -30.83 48.76 -7.75
CA ALA A 154 -30.76 48.88 -9.21
C ALA A 154 -31.54 50.12 -9.68
N PRO A 155 -31.27 50.63 -10.89
CA PRO A 155 -32.19 50.37 -12.01
C PRO A 155 -31.48 50.15 -13.35
N GLY A 156 -32.22 49.66 -14.35
CA GLY A 156 -31.68 49.17 -15.62
C GLY A 156 -31.86 50.05 -16.85
N ALA A 157 -31.78 49.36 -17.99
CA ALA A 157 -32.21 49.68 -19.36
C ALA A 157 -31.14 50.12 -20.38
N SER A 158 -31.13 49.34 -21.48
CA SER A 158 -30.89 49.71 -22.88
C SER A 158 -29.45 49.69 -23.46
N ALA A 159 -29.21 48.66 -24.27
CA ALA A 159 -28.36 48.68 -25.47
C ALA A 159 -29.09 49.46 -26.61
N PRO A 160 -28.53 49.85 -27.78
CA PRO A 160 -27.50 49.14 -28.57
C PRO A 160 -26.45 50.00 -29.33
N GLY A 161 -25.43 49.36 -29.91
CA GLY A 161 -24.60 49.97 -30.97
C GLY A 161 -23.17 49.43 -31.07
N ASP A 162 -22.97 48.43 -31.93
CA ASP A 162 -21.67 48.02 -32.50
C ASP A 162 -21.10 49.12 -33.44
N PRO A 163 -19.77 49.22 -33.60
CA PRO A 163 -19.16 48.60 -34.79
C PRO A 163 -17.82 47.88 -34.53
N ARG A 164 -17.81 46.60 -34.95
CA ARG A 164 -16.75 45.80 -35.60
C ARG A 164 -15.33 46.41 -35.70
N ASP A 165 -14.36 45.66 -35.15
CA ASP A 165 -13.13 45.27 -35.85
C ASP A 165 -12.63 43.89 -35.37
N PRO A 166 -12.00 43.06 -36.23
CA PRO A 166 -11.84 41.63 -36.02
C PRO A 166 -10.54 41.31 -35.27
N ALA A 167 -10.63 41.08 -33.97
CA ALA A 167 -9.51 40.54 -33.19
C ALA A 167 -9.38 39.02 -33.38
N ALA A 168 -8.19 38.64 -33.83
CA ALA A 168 -7.62 37.32 -34.08
C ALA A 168 -8.18 36.13 -33.27
N PRO A 169 -8.19 34.91 -33.85
CA PRO A 169 -8.57 33.70 -33.12
C PRO A 169 -7.63 33.50 -31.94
N SER A 170 -8.19 33.64 -30.75
CA SER A 170 -7.59 33.22 -29.49
C SER A 170 -7.38 31.71 -29.52
N GLN A 171 -6.24 31.31 -30.09
CA GLN A 171 -5.66 29.98 -29.92
C GLN A 171 -5.27 29.86 -28.44
N SER A 172 -6.27 29.56 -27.60
CA SER A 172 -6.00 28.88 -26.34
C SER A 172 -5.18 27.65 -26.72
N PRO A 173 -3.95 27.47 -26.20
CA PRO A 173 -3.17 26.30 -26.52
C PRO A 173 -4.00 25.11 -26.05
N ARG A 174 -4.58 24.36 -26.99
CA ARG A 174 -5.22 23.09 -26.69
C ARG A 174 -4.15 22.32 -25.95
N ARG A 175 -4.35 22.11 -24.65
CA ARG A 175 -3.45 21.31 -23.82
C ARG A 175 -3.30 20.01 -24.59
N ALA A 176 -2.12 19.80 -25.16
CA ALA A 176 -1.89 18.70 -26.06
C ALA A 176 -1.95 17.46 -25.19
N GLY A 177 -3.10 16.77 -25.20
CA GLY A 177 -3.27 15.48 -24.56
C GLY A 177 -2.09 14.57 -24.88
N GLY A 178 -1.83 13.62 -23.98
CA GLY A 178 -0.62 12.79 -24.03
C GLY A 178 -0.32 12.22 -25.40
N SER A 179 0.97 12.04 -25.72
CA SER A 179 1.42 11.52 -27.02
C SER A 179 0.60 10.29 -27.44
N LYS A 180 -0.06 10.34 -28.60
CA LYS A 180 -0.90 9.24 -29.12
C LYS A 180 -0.15 7.90 -29.14
N ARG A 181 1.16 7.93 -29.41
CA ARG A 181 2.03 6.74 -29.37
C ARG A 181 2.16 6.18 -27.95
N GLN A 182 2.33 7.05 -26.96
CA GLN A 182 2.40 6.66 -25.54
C GLN A 182 1.07 6.06 -25.06
N ILE A 183 -0.07 6.66 -25.44
CA ILE A 183 -1.39 6.13 -25.11
C ILE A 183 -1.57 4.72 -25.67
N ARG A 184 -1.30 4.51 -26.97
CA ARG A 184 -1.37 3.18 -27.61
C ARG A 184 -0.46 2.15 -26.94
N TYR A 185 0.76 2.55 -26.58
CA TYR A 185 1.69 1.67 -25.88
C TYR A 185 1.14 1.23 -24.51
N LEU A 186 0.62 2.16 -23.72
CA LEU A 186 0.06 1.87 -22.40
C LEU A 186 -1.22 1.03 -22.49
N GLU A 187 -2.08 1.25 -23.49
CA GLU A 187 -3.25 0.41 -23.76
C GLU A 187 -2.87 -1.02 -24.14
N ASN A 188 -1.86 -1.18 -25.00
CA ASN A 188 -1.34 -2.50 -25.33
C ASN A 188 -0.74 -3.18 -24.10
N LEU A 189 -0.01 -2.44 -23.26
CA LEU A 189 0.56 -2.96 -22.03
C LEU A 189 -0.52 -3.40 -21.03
N LEU A 190 -1.65 -2.68 -20.94
CA LEU A 190 -2.82 -3.13 -20.17
C LEU A 190 -3.36 -4.46 -20.68
N ARG A 191 -3.47 -4.62 -22.01
CA ARG A 191 -3.95 -5.88 -22.62
C ARG A 191 -3.01 -7.05 -22.31
N VAL A 192 -1.70 -6.83 -22.40
CA VAL A 192 -0.69 -7.84 -22.04
C VAL A 192 -0.81 -8.24 -20.57
N TYR A 193 -0.95 -7.26 -19.66
CA TYR A 193 -1.14 -7.56 -18.23
C TYR A 193 -2.46 -8.26 -17.93
N ALA A 194 -3.54 -7.92 -18.63
CA ALA A 194 -4.82 -8.61 -18.48
C ALA A 194 -4.72 -10.09 -18.90
N GLY A 195 -4.03 -10.39 -20.01
CA GLY A 195 -3.78 -11.76 -20.45
C GLY A 195 -2.93 -12.56 -19.44
N GLU A 196 -1.86 -11.97 -18.93
CA GLU A 196 -1.01 -12.63 -17.93
C GLU A 196 -1.72 -12.84 -16.59
N ILE A 197 -2.57 -11.91 -16.17
CA ILE A 197 -3.41 -12.08 -14.97
C ILE A 197 -4.35 -13.28 -15.15
N ARG A 198 -5.01 -13.43 -16.31
CA ARG A 198 -5.89 -14.58 -16.57
C ARG A 198 -5.12 -15.90 -16.49
N ARG A 199 -3.95 -15.96 -17.13
CA ARG A 199 -3.06 -17.13 -17.09
C ARG A 199 -2.61 -17.49 -15.66
N LEU A 200 -2.34 -16.50 -14.82
CA LEU A 200 -1.98 -16.72 -13.42
C LEU A 200 -3.18 -17.16 -12.57
N GLN A 201 -4.39 -16.70 -12.88
CA GLN A 201 -5.62 -17.10 -12.20
C GLN A 201 -6.03 -18.55 -12.50
N GLU A 202 -5.72 -19.04 -13.70
CA GLU A 202 -5.96 -20.43 -14.12
C GLU A 202 -4.91 -21.42 -13.58
N ARG A 203 -3.76 -20.92 -13.09
CA ARG A 203 -2.68 -21.78 -12.60
C ARG A 203 -3.02 -22.36 -11.23
N GLU A 204 -2.99 -23.67 -11.13
CA GLU A 204 -3.07 -24.38 -9.85
C GLU A 204 -1.80 -24.16 -9.01
N LEU A 205 -1.97 -24.02 -7.70
CA LEU A 205 -0.86 -23.84 -6.75
C LEU A 205 -0.68 -25.09 -5.90
N ASP A 206 0.56 -25.58 -5.81
CA ASP A 206 0.92 -26.62 -4.86
C ASP A 206 1.23 -26.03 -3.45
N LEU A 207 1.41 -26.92 -2.47
CA LEU A 207 1.70 -26.53 -1.08
C LEU A 207 3.04 -25.79 -0.91
N GLN A 208 4.03 -26.05 -1.77
CA GLN A 208 5.33 -25.39 -1.71
C GLN A 208 5.26 -23.97 -2.29
N GLU A 209 4.50 -23.81 -3.37
CA GLU A 209 4.23 -22.55 -4.05
C GLU A 209 3.39 -21.61 -3.19
N LEU A 210 2.42 -22.11 -2.41
CA LEU A 210 1.68 -21.30 -1.43
C LEU A 210 2.62 -20.60 -0.43
N ASP A 211 3.75 -21.22 -0.12
CA ASP A 211 4.76 -20.71 0.80
C ASP A 211 5.88 -19.90 0.12
N SER A 212 5.83 -19.81 -1.21
CA SER A 212 6.78 -19.04 -2.03
C SER A 212 6.44 -17.55 -2.06
N ALA A 213 7.47 -16.71 -1.98
CA ALA A 213 7.31 -15.26 -2.14
C ALA A 213 6.98 -14.85 -3.58
N ASP A 214 7.28 -15.74 -4.53
CA ASP A 214 7.01 -15.56 -5.95
C ASP A 214 5.94 -16.55 -6.43
N SER A 215 4.98 -16.87 -5.57
CA SER A 215 3.82 -17.68 -5.93
C SER A 215 2.99 -17.02 -7.04
N PRO A 216 2.29 -17.80 -7.89
CA PRO A 216 1.42 -17.26 -8.94
C PRO A 216 0.41 -16.22 -8.41
N TYR A 217 -0.17 -16.48 -7.24
CA TYR A 217 -1.08 -15.58 -6.53
C TYR A 217 -0.44 -14.22 -6.18
N LEU A 218 0.79 -14.22 -5.67
CA LEU A 218 1.50 -12.97 -5.35
C LEU A 218 1.95 -12.24 -6.61
N GLN A 219 2.30 -12.96 -7.69
CA GLN A 219 2.60 -12.36 -8.98
C GLN A 219 1.37 -11.66 -9.57
N GLU A 220 0.20 -12.30 -9.52
CA GLU A 220 -1.09 -11.73 -9.96
C GLU A 220 -1.37 -10.40 -9.25
N ASN A 221 -1.23 -10.35 -7.93
CA ASN A 221 -1.41 -9.13 -7.14
C ASN A 221 -0.43 -8.01 -7.56
N ARG A 222 0.85 -8.35 -7.79
CA ARG A 222 1.84 -7.36 -8.25
C ARG A 222 1.49 -6.81 -9.64
N LEU A 223 0.98 -7.64 -10.54
CA LEU A 223 0.52 -7.22 -11.86
C LEU A 223 -0.74 -6.36 -11.77
N LYS A 224 -1.75 -6.73 -10.99
CA LYS A 224 -2.95 -5.91 -10.74
C LYS A 224 -2.59 -4.50 -10.22
N ARG A 225 -1.63 -4.39 -9.29
CA ARG A 225 -1.13 -3.08 -8.82
C ARG A 225 -0.40 -2.28 -9.89
N ARG A 226 0.37 -2.92 -10.77
CA ARG A 226 1.02 -2.27 -11.92
C ARG A 226 0.00 -1.80 -12.94
N MET A 227 -0.98 -2.64 -13.25
CA MET A 227 -2.10 -2.35 -14.14
C MET A 227 -2.84 -1.09 -13.69
N MET A 228 -3.15 -0.97 -12.40
CA MET A 228 -3.86 0.21 -11.88
C MET A 228 -3.03 1.50 -11.94
N ARG A 229 -1.69 1.41 -11.87
CA ARG A 229 -0.80 2.58 -12.13
C ARG A 229 -0.82 3.01 -13.59
N ILE A 230 -0.83 2.05 -14.52
CA ILE A 230 -0.95 2.35 -15.95
C ILE A 230 -2.31 2.97 -16.24
N PHE A 231 -3.39 2.43 -15.68
CA PHE A 231 -4.74 2.98 -15.83
C PHE A 231 -4.81 4.45 -15.38
N ARG A 232 -4.32 4.78 -14.18
CA ARG A 232 -4.26 6.18 -13.71
C ARG A 232 -3.44 7.08 -14.64
N ARG A 233 -2.32 6.57 -15.16
CA ARG A 233 -1.51 7.34 -16.12
C ARG A 233 -2.25 7.55 -17.44
N LEU A 234 -2.99 6.57 -17.92
CA LEU A 234 -3.85 6.70 -19.10
C LEU A 234 -4.95 7.73 -18.89
N CYS A 235 -5.62 7.72 -17.72
CA CYS A 235 -6.62 8.74 -17.38
C CYS A 235 -6.03 10.16 -17.41
N GLN A 236 -4.83 10.35 -16.87
CA GLN A 236 -4.12 11.64 -16.94
C GLN A 236 -3.80 12.05 -18.39
N LEU A 237 -3.29 11.14 -19.21
CA LEU A 237 -2.92 11.43 -20.60
C LEU A 237 -4.14 11.70 -21.49
N LYS A 238 -5.29 11.10 -21.17
CA LYS A 238 -6.57 11.28 -21.87
C LYS A 238 -7.44 12.40 -21.28
N GLU A 239 -6.99 13.05 -20.22
CA GLU A 239 -7.74 14.09 -19.49
C GLU A 239 -9.12 13.62 -19.01
N CYS A 240 -9.22 12.37 -18.56
CA CYS A 240 -10.46 11.80 -18.01
C CYS A 240 -10.32 11.42 -16.53
N SER A 241 -11.47 11.26 -15.86
CA SER A 241 -11.52 10.82 -14.47
C SER A 241 -10.95 9.41 -14.29
N SER A 242 -10.37 9.12 -13.12
CA SER A 242 -9.93 7.78 -12.74
C SER A 242 -11.04 6.92 -12.12
N LEU A 243 -12.29 7.38 -12.20
CA LEU A 243 -13.46 6.61 -11.76
C LEU A 243 -13.63 5.38 -12.65
N THR A 244 -13.95 4.27 -12.02
CA THR A 244 -14.08 2.96 -12.66
C THR A 244 -15.53 2.51 -12.84
N GLY A 245 -16.48 3.29 -12.32
CA GLY A 245 -17.91 2.95 -12.36
C GLY A 245 -18.32 2.00 -11.23
N ARG A 246 -17.51 1.86 -10.19
CA ARG A 246 -17.80 0.98 -9.05
C ARG A 246 -18.99 1.45 -8.24
N VAL A 247 -19.69 0.52 -7.60
CA VAL A 247 -20.82 0.85 -6.73
C VAL A 247 -20.37 1.66 -5.52
N LEU A 248 -19.14 1.46 -5.03
CA LEU A 248 -18.56 2.31 -3.98
C LEU A 248 -18.37 3.79 -4.39
N GLU A 249 -18.28 4.08 -5.68
CA GLU A 249 -18.14 5.45 -6.20
C GLU A 249 -19.50 6.18 -6.24
N GLN A 250 -20.62 5.45 -6.14
CA GLN A 250 -21.95 6.03 -6.16
C GLN A 250 -22.24 6.79 -4.86
N ARG A 251 -22.66 8.04 -5.01
CA ARG A 251 -22.99 8.94 -3.90
C ARG A 251 -24.28 8.51 -3.22
N ILE A 252 -24.20 8.20 -1.92
CA ILE A 252 -25.37 7.96 -1.08
C ILE A 252 -25.96 9.31 -0.71
N ARG A 253 -27.21 9.57 -1.09
CA ARG A 253 -27.96 10.76 -0.64
C ARG A 253 -28.52 10.50 0.76
N PHE A 254 -28.50 11.52 1.62
CA PHE A 254 -29.08 11.41 2.96
C PHE A 254 -30.11 12.54 3.20
N ARG A 255 -31.33 12.15 3.57
CA ARG A 255 -32.47 13.05 3.82
C ARG A 255 -33.27 12.60 5.05
N GLY A 256 -32.62 11.94 6.00
CA GLY A 256 -33.29 11.33 7.16
C GLY A 256 -33.79 12.34 8.19
N THR A 257 -33.32 13.60 8.16
CA THR A 257 -33.74 14.63 9.12
C THR A 257 -34.51 15.77 8.45
N ARG A 258 -35.26 16.53 9.26
CA ARG A 258 -35.95 17.76 8.80
C ARG A 258 -35.01 18.94 8.55
N TYR A 259 -33.74 18.82 8.93
CA TYR A 259 -32.74 19.90 8.88
C TYR A 259 -31.79 19.69 7.69
N PRO A 260 -31.90 20.47 6.60
CA PRO A 260 -31.04 20.31 5.43
C PRO A 260 -29.55 20.46 5.73
N GLU A 261 -29.19 21.26 6.72
CA GLU A 261 -27.82 21.52 7.17
C GLU A 261 -27.18 20.26 7.75
N VAL A 262 -27.95 19.55 8.59
CA VAL A 262 -27.57 18.25 9.16
C VAL A 262 -27.45 17.21 8.04
N ASN A 263 -28.44 17.17 7.15
CA ASN A 263 -28.46 16.22 6.03
C ASN A 263 -27.22 16.39 5.13
N ARG A 264 -26.85 17.63 4.78
CA ARG A 264 -25.63 17.93 4.01
C ARG A 264 -24.34 17.62 4.77
N GLY A 265 -24.33 17.73 6.10
CA GLY A 265 -23.21 17.34 6.95
C GLY A 265 -22.96 15.83 6.88
N ILE A 266 -23.99 15.05 7.20
CA ILE A 266 -23.95 13.58 7.17
C ILE A 266 -23.66 13.08 5.75
N GLU A 267 -24.33 13.61 4.73
CA GLU A 267 -24.11 13.21 3.34
C GLU A 267 -22.65 13.44 2.90
N ARG A 268 -22.04 14.56 3.27
CA ARG A 268 -20.62 14.80 2.98
C ARG A 268 -19.72 13.83 3.73
N PHE A 269 -20.05 13.48 4.96
CA PHE A 269 -19.25 12.58 5.78
C PHE A 269 -19.22 11.15 5.21
N ILE A 270 -20.39 10.59 4.89
CA ILE A 270 -20.54 9.19 4.47
C ILE A 270 -20.01 8.91 3.06
N ASN A 271 -19.85 9.95 2.24
CA ASN A 271 -19.34 9.85 0.87
C ASN A 271 -17.84 10.13 0.75
N ARG A 272 -17.12 10.25 1.87
CA ARG A 272 -15.64 10.28 1.88
C ARG A 272 -15.09 8.88 1.53
N PRO A 273 -13.90 8.80 0.90
CA PRO A 273 -13.25 7.51 0.65
C PRO A 273 -13.00 6.77 1.97
N ASP A 274 -13.29 5.47 1.99
CA ASP A 274 -13.13 4.56 3.13
C ASP A 274 -13.86 4.97 4.43
N ALA A 275 -14.81 5.91 4.36
CA ALA A 275 -15.60 6.31 5.53
C ALA A 275 -16.61 5.24 5.93
N PHE A 276 -16.59 4.87 7.22
CA PHE A 276 -17.62 4.07 7.86
C PHE A 276 -17.86 4.65 9.27
N PRO A 277 -18.79 5.60 9.42
CA PRO A 277 -19.05 6.25 10.71
C PRO A 277 -19.43 5.25 11.78
N ASP A 278 -19.01 5.53 13.01
CA ASP A 278 -19.69 5.04 14.20
C ASP A 278 -20.83 5.99 14.63
N TYR A 279 -21.54 5.64 15.71
CA TYR A 279 -22.60 6.48 16.26
C TYR A 279 -22.09 7.86 16.71
N SER A 280 -20.89 7.89 17.31
CA SER A 280 -20.27 9.11 17.84
C SER A 280 -19.92 10.09 16.73
N ASP A 281 -19.49 9.59 15.58
CA ASP A 281 -19.19 10.37 14.38
C ASP A 281 -20.44 11.07 13.85
N ILE A 282 -21.57 10.34 13.74
CA ILE A 282 -22.84 10.91 13.30
C ILE A 282 -23.34 11.95 14.30
N LEU A 283 -23.27 11.65 15.60
CA LEU A 283 -23.67 12.59 16.64
C LEU A 283 -22.80 13.87 16.64
N ARG A 284 -21.49 13.73 16.37
CA ARG A 284 -20.56 14.85 16.23
C ARG A 284 -20.91 15.73 15.04
N GLU A 285 -21.27 15.14 13.89
CA GLU A 285 -21.72 15.90 12.72
C GLU A 285 -23.04 16.65 13.00
N ILE A 286 -23.99 16.03 13.71
CA ILE A 286 -25.26 16.68 14.09
C ILE A 286 -25.02 17.83 15.08
N ARG A 287 -24.23 17.61 16.13
CA ARG A 287 -23.86 18.66 17.10
C ARG A 287 -23.15 19.82 16.41
N GLY A 288 -22.21 19.51 15.51
CA GLY A 288 -21.49 20.50 14.72
C GLY A 288 -22.42 21.30 13.81
N ALA A 289 -23.38 20.67 13.14
CA ALA A 289 -24.36 21.36 12.31
C ALA A 289 -25.32 22.23 13.15
N SER A 290 -25.80 21.72 14.29
CA SER A 290 -26.66 22.46 15.22
C SER A 290 -26.00 23.72 15.75
N ALA A 291 -24.73 23.61 16.20
CA ALA A 291 -23.98 24.74 16.73
C ALA A 291 -23.62 25.78 15.65
N ARG A 292 -23.25 25.34 14.44
CA ARG A 292 -22.89 26.25 13.34
C ARG A 292 -24.09 27.03 12.79
N HIS A 293 -25.26 26.41 12.76
CA HIS A 293 -26.46 27.00 12.15
C HIS A 293 -27.50 27.48 13.17
N GLY A 294 -27.20 27.41 14.47
CA GLY A 294 -28.10 27.90 15.52
C GLY A 294 -29.44 27.16 15.56
N LEU A 295 -29.47 25.85 15.32
CA LEU A 295 -30.71 25.08 15.16
C LEU A 295 -31.50 24.87 16.47
N GLY A 296 -30.94 25.24 17.63
CA GLY A 296 -31.62 25.15 18.93
C GLY A 296 -31.95 23.73 19.39
N LEU A 297 -31.30 22.70 18.82
CA LEU A 297 -31.63 21.31 19.12
C LEU A 297 -31.19 20.92 20.53
N GLY A 298 -32.12 20.37 21.32
CA GLY A 298 -31.82 19.83 22.64
C GLY A 298 -30.97 18.56 22.59
N ARG A 299 -30.24 18.25 23.67
CA ARG A 299 -29.33 17.09 23.72
C ARG A 299 -30.03 15.77 23.38
N ARG A 300 -31.17 15.48 24.01
CA ARG A 300 -31.94 14.24 23.77
C ARG A 300 -32.44 14.13 22.32
N GLN A 301 -32.85 15.26 21.73
CA GLN A 301 -33.30 15.31 20.34
C GLN A 301 -32.15 15.01 19.38
N MET A 302 -30.96 15.57 19.61
CA MET A 302 -29.77 15.26 18.82
C MET A 302 -29.35 13.80 18.94
N GLU A 303 -29.42 13.22 20.15
CA GLU A 303 -29.09 11.81 20.41
C GLU A 303 -30.05 10.85 19.68
N SER A 304 -31.36 11.14 19.72
CA SER A 304 -32.38 10.38 18.99
C SER A 304 -32.19 10.50 17.46
N MET A 305 -31.98 11.72 16.95
CA MET A 305 -31.72 11.96 15.54
C MET A 305 -30.44 11.24 15.06
N ALA A 306 -29.40 11.22 15.89
CA ALA A 306 -28.17 10.49 15.59
C ALA A 306 -28.38 8.98 15.53
N GLN A 307 -29.21 8.42 16.41
CA GLN A 307 -29.49 6.98 16.42
C GLN A 307 -30.22 6.54 15.14
N GLU A 308 -31.24 7.30 14.72
CA GLU A 308 -31.98 7.04 13.48
C GLU A 308 -31.08 7.21 12.26
N ALA A 309 -30.35 8.32 12.17
CA ALA A 309 -29.44 8.59 11.07
C ALA A 309 -28.33 7.54 10.96
N PHE A 310 -27.76 7.12 12.10
CA PHE A 310 -26.73 6.08 12.15
C PHE A 310 -27.25 4.74 11.59
N ARG A 311 -28.46 4.34 11.97
CA ARG A 311 -29.08 3.10 11.48
C ARG A 311 -29.34 3.17 9.97
N GLU A 312 -29.93 4.26 9.49
CA GLU A 312 -30.24 4.43 8.06
C GLU A 312 -28.97 4.46 7.20
N VAL A 313 -27.98 5.26 7.61
CA VAL A 313 -26.69 5.37 6.92
C VAL A 313 -25.93 4.05 6.96
N GLY A 314 -25.90 3.38 8.12
CA GLY A 314 -25.23 2.10 8.30
C GLY A 314 -25.77 1.04 7.34
N ASN A 315 -27.09 0.91 7.24
CA ASN A 315 -27.74 0.00 6.30
C ASN A 315 -27.35 0.31 4.85
N ARG A 316 -27.42 1.58 4.42
CA ARG A 316 -27.06 1.99 3.06
C ARG A 316 -25.58 1.76 2.74
N LEU A 317 -24.69 1.99 3.70
CA LEU A 317 -23.25 1.74 3.53
C LEU A 317 -22.94 0.25 3.42
N GLN A 318 -23.59 -0.58 4.24
CA GLN A 318 -23.47 -2.04 4.16
C GLN A 318 -23.99 -2.57 2.83
N GLU A 319 -25.19 -2.15 2.42
CA GLU A 319 -25.79 -2.53 1.13
C GLU A 319 -24.89 -2.12 -0.04
N ARG A 320 -24.38 -0.88 -0.06
CA ARG A 320 -23.44 -0.41 -1.09
C ARG A 320 -22.17 -1.27 -1.16
N ARG A 321 -21.60 -1.64 0.00
CA ARG A 321 -20.41 -2.52 0.07
C ARG A 321 -20.72 -3.94 -0.38
N HIS A 322 -21.90 -4.45 -0.02
CA HIS A 322 -22.36 -5.77 -0.41
C HIS A 322 -22.58 -5.87 -1.93
N LEU A 323 -23.26 -4.89 -2.51
CA LEU A 323 -23.45 -4.79 -3.96
C LEU A 323 -22.12 -4.65 -4.69
N ASP A 324 -21.21 -3.79 -4.19
CA ASP A 324 -19.88 -3.66 -4.79
C ASP A 324 -19.09 -4.98 -4.76
N LEU A 325 -19.20 -5.74 -3.67
CA LEU A 325 -18.62 -7.07 -3.60
C LEU A 325 -19.23 -7.97 -4.67
N ILE A 326 -20.56 -8.13 -4.71
CA ILE A 326 -21.24 -9.05 -5.65
C ILE A 326 -20.89 -8.71 -7.10
N TYR A 327 -20.99 -7.43 -7.51
CA TYR A 327 -20.76 -7.03 -8.89
C TYR A 327 -19.29 -7.10 -9.33
N ASN A 328 -18.34 -7.12 -8.38
CA ASN A 328 -16.91 -7.14 -8.67
C ASN A 328 -16.21 -8.35 -8.07
N PHE A 329 -16.96 -9.40 -7.75
CA PHE A 329 -16.43 -10.62 -7.15
C PHE A 329 -15.81 -11.53 -8.21
N GLY A 330 -14.72 -12.19 -7.84
CA GLY A 330 -14.16 -13.30 -8.62
C GLY A 330 -13.38 -12.88 -9.88
N SER A 331 -13.54 -13.68 -10.93
CA SER A 331 -12.84 -13.56 -12.22
C SER A 331 -13.64 -14.23 -13.33
N HIS A 332 -13.06 -14.32 -14.53
CA HIS A 332 -13.65 -15.03 -15.68
C HIS A 332 -14.01 -16.50 -15.37
N LEU A 333 -13.38 -17.11 -14.37
CA LEU A 333 -13.68 -18.47 -13.92
C LEU A 333 -15.01 -18.59 -13.14
N THR A 334 -15.50 -17.48 -12.58
CA THR A 334 -16.71 -17.45 -11.73
C THR A 334 -17.87 -16.68 -12.35
N ASP A 335 -17.66 -15.97 -13.46
CA ASP A 335 -18.67 -15.12 -14.12
C ASP A 335 -19.93 -15.89 -14.56
N GLN A 336 -19.82 -17.20 -14.80
CA GLN A 336 -20.92 -18.05 -15.26
C GLN A 336 -21.65 -18.77 -14.11
N TYR A 337 -21.33 -18.46 -12.86
CA TYR A 337 -21.97 -19.06 -11.70
C TYR A 337 -23.49 -18.81 -11.70
N ARG A 338 -24.27 -19.87 -11.46
CA ARG A 338 -25.72 -19.81 -11.29
C ARG A 338 -26.10 -20.55 -9.99
N PRO A 339 -26.89 -19.93 -9.09
CA PRO A 339 -27.49 -20.67 -7.99
C PRO A 339 -28.46 -21.70 -8.57
N GLY A 340 -28.31 -22.96 -8.12
CA GLY A 340 -29.03 -24.13 -8.63
C GLY A 340 -30.47 -24.25 -8.15
#